data_AF-A0A5J4TA09-F1
#
_entry.id   AF-A0A5J4TA09-F1
#
_cell.length_a   1.000
_cell.length_b   1.000
_cell.length_c   1.000
_cell.angle_alpha   90.00
_cell.angle_beta   90.00
_cell.angle_gamma   90.00
#
_symmetry.space_group_name_H-M   'P 1'
#
loop_
_entity.id
_entity.type
_entity.pdbx_description
1 polymer ?
#
loop_
_entity_poly.entity_id
_entity_poly.type
_entity_poly.pdbx_seq_one_letter_code
_entity_poly.pdbx_strand_id
1 'polypeptide(L)'
;MISDAFDASREQVQSRTIKQRIEGAVVDLYEYRKFADDKLKNKLLTGHAIDLCLCKDNDLCINDFDIDHACKLNEEEKEKIRQNIINNMFPSNVWLVLTARGGIHVYCNSNGYKLPSNKNEKLVTFGDSLEIDIFAQMYTHKDGKLVENRVVLPESKVRIMDKGVQKKEILHYKELNDWFNATHLASLFDILGKWNLDQTAKDKDFCIINDDCTIDQMSKDIADACIEGLKGLSIHNDTNTLEREISLLPLFM
;
A
#
# COMPACT_ATOMS: atom_id res chain seq x y z
N MET A 1 29.11 -2.11 -12.34
CA MET A 1 28.96 -0.96 -13.26
C MET A 1 27.51 -0.66 -13.63
N ILE A 2 26.64 -1.63 -14.00
CA ILE A 2 25.19 -1.36 -14.18
C ILE A 2 24.44 -1.33 -12.83
N SER A 3 24.78 -2.21 -11.87
CA SER A 3 24.22 -2.21 -10.51
C SER A 3 24.45 -0.88 -9.79
N ASP A 4 25.70 -0.40 -9.82
CA ASP A 4 26.14 0.74 -9.02
C ASP A 4 25.44 2.05 -9.42
N ALA A 5 25.03 2.18 -10.69
CA ALA A 5 24.27 3.33 -11.19
C ALA A 5 22.78 3.26 -10.81
N PHE A 6 22.19 2.06 -10.80
CA PHE A 6 20.83 1.84 -10.31
C PHE A 6 20.73 2.10 -8.80
N ASP A 7 21.73 1.68 -8.03
CA ASP A 7 21.78 1.91 -6.59
C ASP A 7 21.97 3.40 -6.26
N ALA A 8 22.87 4.11 -6.96
CA ALA A 8 23.07 5.55 -6.74
C ALA A 8 21.84 6.41 -7.11
N SER A 9 21.11 6.04 -8.17
CA SER A 9 19.87 6.75 -8.55
C SER A 9 18.73 6.51 -7.55
N ARG A 10 18.63 5.29 -6.99
CA ARG A 10 17.69 4.98 -5.91
C ARG A 10 18.01 5.70 -4.61
N GLU A 11 19.27 5.72 -4.21
CA GLU A 11 19.71 6.48 -3.03
C GLU A 11 19.37 7.97 -3.19
N GLN A 12 19.56 8.53 -4.38
CA GLN A 12 19.20 9.92 -4.66
C GLN A 12 17.70 10.18 -4.48
N VAL A 13 16.83 9.26 -4.93
CA VAL A 13 15.37 9.37 -4.73
C VAL A 13 15.00 9.26 -3.26
N GLN A 14 15.58 8.29 -2.54
CA GLN A 14 15.30 8.08 -1.12
C GLN A 14 15.76 9.25 -0.24
N SER A 15 16.79 10.00 -0.67
CA SER A 15 17.25 11.22 0.02
C SER A 15 16.31 12.43 -0.10
N ARG A 16 15.31 12.37 -1.00
CA ARG A 16 14.33 13.46 -1.18
C ARG A 16 13.14 13.30 -0.25
N THR A 17 12.65 14.42 0.26
CA THR A 17 11.41 14.41 1.06
C THR A 17 10.20 14.15 0.19
N ILE A 18 9.10 13.66 0.76
CA ILE A 18 7.84 13.47 0.00
C ILE A 18 7.43 14.77 -0.67
N LYS A 19 7.49 15.90 0.04
CA LYS A 19 7.23 17.23 -0.53
C LYS A 19 8.01 17.51 -1.81
N GLN A 20 9.30 17.17 -1.85
CA GLN A 20 10.15 17.37 -3.04
C GLN A 20 9.80 16.39 -4.17
N ARG A 21 9.45 15.15 -3.82
CA ARG A 21 9.12 14.10 -4.78
C ARG A 21 7.82 14.37 -5.55
N ILE A 22 6.84 14.96 -4.86
CA ILE A 22 5.51 15.27 -5.43
C ILE A 22 5.45 16.68 -6.06
N GLU A 23 6.54 17.44 -6.02
CA GLU A 23 6.58 18.80 -6.55
C GLU A 23 6.30 18.83 -8.06
N GLY A 24 5.25 19.56 -8.45
CA GLY A 24 4.75 19.62 -9.82
C GLY A 24 3.78 18.50 -10.20
N ALA A 25 3.52 17.55 -9.29
CA ALA A 25 2.54 16.48 -9.44
C ALA A 25 1.25 16.73 -8.65
N VAL A 26 1.17 17.83 -7.90
CA VAL A 26 -0.01 18.19 -7.10
C VAL A 26 -1.02 18.93 -7.96
N VAL A 27 -2.28 18.50 -7.89
CA VAL A 27 -3.44 19.09 -8.57
C VAL A 27 -4.47 19.56 -7.56
N ASP A 28 -5.12 20.70 -7.86
CA ASP A 28 -6.15 21.28 -7.00
C ASP A 28 -7.50 20.56 -7.14
N LEU A 29 -8.18 20.39 -6.00
CA LEU A 29 -9.53 19.84 -5.91
C LEU A 29 -10.51 20.92 -5.48
N TYR A 30 -11.63 21.01 -6.19
CA TYR A 30 -12.66 22.03 -5.97
C TYR A 30 -14.02 21.41 -5.64
N GLU A 31 -14.87 22.17 -4.95
CA GLU A 31 -16.26 21.83 -4.61
C GLU A 31 -16.43 20.44 -3.97
N TYR A 32 -15.49 20.07 -3.09
CA TYR A 32 -15.48 18.80 -2.35
C TYR A 32 -15.42 17.55 -3.24
N ARG A 33 -14.96 17.68 -4.48
CA ARG A 33 -14.80 16.54 -5.40
C ARG A 33 -13.46 15.85 -5.18
N LYS A 34 -13.44 14.53 -5.38
CA LYS A 34 -12.21 13.71 -5.35
C LYS A 34 -11.42 13.76 -6.67
N PHE A 35 -11.97 14.35 -7.72
CA PHE A 35 -11.35 14.45 -9.04
C PHE A 35 -11.18 15.92 -9.41
N ALA A 36 -10.03 16.23 -9.98
CA ALA A 36 -9.77 17.55 -10.55
C ALA A 36 -10.66 17.74 -11.79
N ASP A 37 -11.25 18.92 -11.89
CA ASP A 37 -12.04 19.34 -13.05
C ASP A 37 -11.63 20.77 -13.36
N ASP A 38 -10.96 20.96 -14.49
CA ASP A 38 -10.46 22.26 -14.93
C ASP A 38 -11.57 23.31 -15.06
N LYS A 39 -12.82 22.88 -15.28
CA LYS A 39 -13.98 23.78 -15.35
C LYS A 39 -14.32 24.40 -13.99
N LEU A 40 -13.79 23.83 -12.90
CA LEU A 40 -14.06 24.25 -11.53
C LEU A 40 -12.92 25.09 -10.92
N LYS A 41 -11.88 25.45 -11.69
CA LYS A 41 -10.72 26.23 -11.19
C LYS A 41 -11.09 27.55 -10.47
N ASN A 42 -12.25 28.12 -10.78
CA ASN A 42 -12.74 29.35 -10.17
C ASN A 42 -13.71 29.12 -8.99
N LYS A 43 -13.84 27.87 -8.53
CA LYS A 43 -14.74 27.47 -7.45
C LYS A 43 -13.98 27.37 -6.13
N LEU A 44 -14.70 27.00 -5.07
CA LEU A 44 -14.12 26.79 -3.75
C LEU A 44 -13.05 25.69 -3.81
N LEU A 45 -11.79 26.07 -3.53
CA LEU A 45 -10.70 25.13 -3.30
C LEU A 45 -10.97 24.36 -2.01
N THR A 46 -11.00 23.04 -2.10
CA THR A 46 -11.36 22.16 -0.97
C THR A 46 -10.26 21.16 -0.63
N GLY A 47 -9.23 21.02 -1.47
CA GLY A 47 -8.10 20.13 -1.18
C GLY A 47 -7.17 19.98 -2.36
N HIS A 48 -6.31 18.99 -2.28
CA HIS A 48 -5.32 18.64 -3.29
C HIS A 48 -5.27 17.12 -3.52
N ALA A 49 -4.85 16.72 -4.70
CA ALA A 49 -4.47 15.35 -5.00
C ALA A 49 -3.08 15.32 -5.62
N ILE A 50 -2.37 14.21 -5.44
CA ILE A 50 -1.16 13.89 -6.18
C ILE A 50 -1.55 13.06 -7.41
N ASP A 51 -1.01 13.40 -8.58
CA ASP A 51 -1.03 12.53 -9.75
C ASP A 51 0.30 11.76 -9.83
N LEU A 52 0.27 10.46 -9.50
CA LEU A 52 1.47 9.64 -9.47
C LEU A 52 2.19 9.62 -10.82
N CYS A 53 1.46 9.74 -11.94
CA CYS A 53 2.05 9.78 -13.28
C CYS A 53 2.88 11.04 -13.56
N LEU A 54 2.74 12.09 -12.75
CA LEU A 54 3.50 13.35 -12.84
C LEU A 54 4.66 13.41 -11.86
N CYS A 55 4.82 12.41 -10.98
CA CYS A 55 5.95 12.34 -10.06
C CYS A 55 7.26 12.12 -10.81
N LYS A 56 8.33 12.78 -10.37
CA LYS A 56 9.61 12.80 -11.10
C LYS A 56 10.45 11.55 -10.90
N ASP A 57 10.21 10.78 -9.84
CA ASP A 57 11.05 9.66 -9.45
C ASP A 57 10.51 8.28 -9.84
N ASN A 58 9.24 8.18 -10.27
CA ASN A 58 8.54 6.93 -10.59
C ASN A 58 8.66 5.85 -9.49
N ASP A 59 8.93 6.25 -8.25
CA ASP A 59 9.23 5.33 -7.15
C ASP A 59 8.27 5.51 -5.98
N LEU A 60 7.46 6.55 -5.96
CA LEU A 60 6.43 6.69 -4.93
C LEU A 60 5.29 5.70 -5.19
N CYS A 61 4.98 4.91 -4.16
CA CYS A 61 3.90 3.94 -4.14
C CYS A 61 2.95 4.26 -2.99
N ILE A 62 1.65 4.02 -3.19
CA ILE A 62 0.61 4.27 -2.19
C ILE A 62 -0.22 3.00 -2.05
N ASN A 63 -0.31 2.49 -0.82
CA ASN A 63 -1.16 1.36 -0.47
C ASN A 63 -2.41 1.93 0.23
N ASP A 64 -3.60 1.66 -0.28
CA ASP A 64 -4.87 2.12 0.26
C ASP A 64 -5.56 0.97 0.98
N PHE A 65 -5.78 1.16 2.28
CA PHE A 65 -6.45 0.21 3.16
C PHE A 65 -7.86 0.72 3.39
N ASP A 66 -8.78 0.19 2.60
CA ASP A 66 -10.21 0.42 2.77
C ASP A 66 -10.70 -0.43 3.94
N ILE A 67 -10.72 0.20 5.11
CA ILE A 67 -11.29 -0.37 6.33
C ILE A 67 -12.80 -0.17 6.32
N ASP A 68 -13.53 -1.22 6.68
CA ASP A 68 -14.99 -1.26 6.73
C ASP A 68 -15.63 -1.05 5.36
N HIS A 69 -15.19 -1.82 4.36
CA HIS A 69 -15.77 -1.76 3.01
C HIS A 69 -17.30 -1.93 3.03
N ALA A 70 -17.82 -2.82 3.88
CA ALA A 70 -19.24 -3.05 4.03
C ALA A 70 -20.01 -1.99 4.84
N CYS A 71 -19.32 -0.98 5.40
CA CYS A 71 -19.90 0.11 6.20
C CYS A 71 -20.73 -0.38 7.40
N LYS A 72 -20.23 -1.39 8.12
CA LYS A 72 -20.86 -2.02 9.29
C LYS A 72 -20.21 -1.63 10.61
N LEU A 73 -18.97 -1.10 10.59
CA LEU A 73 -18.20 -0.80 11.79
C LEU A 73 -18.44 0.61 12.30
N ASN A 74 -18.37 0.77 13.62
CA ASN A 74 -18.36 2.08 14.27
C ASN A 74 -16.92 2.66 14.32
N GLU A 75 -16.78 3.94 14.68
CA GLU A 75 -15.46 4.60 14.67
C GLU A 75 -14.45 4.05 15.69
N GLU A 76 -14.90 3.50 16.82
CA GLU A 76 -14.02 2.87 17.81
C GLU A 76 -13.44 1.55 17.28
N GLU A 77 -14.28 0.74 16.63
CA GLU A 77 -13.85 -0.50 15.96
C GLU A 77 -12.87 -0.22 14.84
N LYS A 78 -13.17 0.77 13.99
CA LYS A 78 -12.25 1.20 12.92
C LYS A 78 -10.93 1.71 13.48
N GLU A 79 -10.94 2.47 14.58
CA GLU A 79 -9.71 2.96 15.21
C GLU A 79 -8.87 1.81 15.74
N LYS A 80 -9.48 0.82 16.40
CA LYS A 80 -8.77 -0.36 16.87
C LYS A 80 -8.10 -1.12 15.72
N ILE A 81 -8.82 -1.31 14.61
CA ILE A 81 -8.28 -1.94 13.40
C ILE A 81 -7.13 -1.11 12.82
N ARG A 82 -7.29 0.22 12.70
CA ARG A 82 -6.23 1.12 12.22
C ARG A 82 -4.96 0.98 13.06
N GLN A 83 -5.09 1.02 14.39
CA GLN A 83 -3.94 0.88 15.30
C GLN A 83 -3.29 -0.50 15.19
N ASN A 84 -4.08 -1.57 15.05
CA ASN A 84 -3.54 -2.92 14.83
C ASN A 84 -2.74 -3.00 13.52
N ILE A 85 -3.28 -2.44 12.43
CA ILE A 85 -2.60 -2.38 11.14
C ILE A 85 -1.30 -1.57 11.29
N ILE A 86 -1.36 -0.36 11.85
CA ILE A 86 -0.19 0.52 11.98
C ILE A 86 0.92 -0.14 12.80
N ASN A 87 0.58 -0.75 13.93
CA ASN A 87 1.57 -1.30 14.86
C ASN A 87 2.19 -2.61 14.36
N ASN A 88 1.42 -3.45 13.68
CA ASN A 88 1.87 -4.79 13.30
C ASN A 88 2.33 -4.89 11.84
N MET A 89 1.71 -4.11 10.95
CA MET A 89 1.83 -4.32 9.50
C MET A 89 2.82 -3.38 8.82
N PHE A 90 3.16 -2.24 9.45
CA PHE A 90 4.06 -1.25 8.85
C PHE A 90 5.39 -1.12 9.59
N PRO A 91 6.47 -0.80 8.87
CA PRO A 91 7.66 -0.25 9.50
C PRO A 91 7.42 1.21 9.90
N SER A 92 8.24 1.76 10.80
CA SER A 92 8.04 3.11 11.32
C SER A 92 8.29 4.22 10.28
N ASN A 93 8.97 3.91 9.18
CA ASN A 93 9.37 4.86 8.14
C ASN A 93 8.44 4.87 6.93
N VAL A 94 7.14 5.01 7.16
CA VAL A 94 6.13 5.24 6.11
C VAL A 94 5.34 6.50 6.42
N TRP A 95 4.79 7.16 5.41
CA TRP A 95 3.87 8.28 5.63
C TRP A 95 2.43 7.80 5.59
N LEU A 96 1.69 8.11 6.65
CA LEU A 96 0.35 7.59 6.94
C LEU A 96 -0.67 8.72 6.84
N VAL A 97 -1.74 8.48 6.08
CA VAL A 97 -2.83 9.44 5.91
C VAL A 97 -4.16 8.72 6.14
N LEU A 98 -4.98 9.26 7.04
CA LEU A 98 -6.36 8.82 7.25
C LEU A 98 -7.20 9.20 6.04
N THR A 99 -7.90 8.21 5.47
CA THR A 99 -8.78 8.45 4.32
C THR A 99 -10.15 8.97 4.75
N ALA A 100 -10.89 9.54 3.80
CA ALA A 100 -12.21 10.11 4.05
C ALA A 100 -13.20 9.15 4.75
N ARG A 101 -13.08 7.82 4.54
CA ARG A 101 -14.00 6.82 5.13
C ARG A 101 -13.47 6.13 6.38
N GLY A 102 -12.29 6.54 6.86
CA GLY A 102 -11.63 5.93 8.02
C GLY A 102 -10.65 4.81 7.67
N GLY A 103 -10.30 4.64 6.38
CA GLY A 103 -9.19 3.80 5.94
C GLY A 103 -7.83 4.48 6.11
N ILE A 104 -6.77 3.88 5.56
CA ILE A 104 -5.39 4.40 5.64
C ILE A 104 -4.74 4.40 4.25
N HIS A 105 -4.19 5.52 3.81
CA HIS A 105 -3.17 5.54 2.75
C HIS A 105 -1.78 5.42 3.37
N VAL A 106 -0.95 4.55 2.80
CA VAL A 106 0.43 4.32 3.21
C VAL A 106 1.37 4.62 2.05
N TYR A 107 2.14 5.68 2.18
CA TYR A 107 3.11 6.10 1.19
C TYR A 107 4.46 5.47 1.48
N CYS A 108 5.01 4.78 0.49
CA CYS A 108 6.26 4.04 0.57
C CYS A 108 7.02 4.13 -0.76
N ASN A 109 8.24 3.59 -0.80
CA ASN A 109 9.00 3.41 -2.03
C ASN A 109 8.58 2.13 -2.74
N SER A 110 8.48 2.17 -4.06
CA SER A 110 8.32 0.96 -4.87
C SER A 110 9.60 0.13 -4.83
N ASN A 111 10.77 0.79 -4.76
CA ASN A 111 12.09 0.19 -4.92
C ASN A 111 12.14 -0.80 -6.10
N GLY A 112 11.48 -0.43 -7.22
CA GLY A 112 11.39 -1.22 -8.44
C GLY A 112 10.57 -2.51 -8.34
N TYR A 113 9.71 -2.63 -7.32
CA TYR A 113 8.67 -3.65 -7.30
C TYR A 113 7.79 -3.50 -8.54
N LYS A 114 7.68 -4.56 -9.33
CA LYS A 114 6.94 -4.53 -10.60
C LYS A 114 5.50 -4.93 -10.36
N LEU A 115 4.59 -3.96 -10.43
CA LEU A 115 3.16 -4.22 -10.41
C LEU A 115 2.65 -4.49 -11.84
N PRO A 116 1.65 -5.37 -12.04
CA PRO A 116 1.05 -5.61 -13.34
C PRO A 116 0.36 -4.37 -13.95
N SER A 117 -0.02 -3.37 -13.14
CA SER A 117 -0.65 -2.15 -13.62
C SER A 117 -0.41 -0.96 -12.66
N ASN A 118 -0.77 0.25 -13.07
CA ASN A 118 -0.67 1.45 -12.22
C ASN A 118 -1.58 1.42 -10.99
N LYS A 119 -2.62 0.58 -11.04
CA LYS A 119 -3.56 0.43 -9.94
C LYS A 119 -3.95 -1.04 -9.85
N ASN A 120 -3.48 -1.71 -8.82
CA ASN A 120 -3.91 -3.06 -8.51
C ASN A 120 -4.98 -3.00 -7.42
N GLU A 121 -6.22 -3.20 -7.84
CA GLU A 121 -7.38 -3.23 -6.97
C GLU A 121 -7.55 -4.60 -6.31
N LYS A 122 -8.06 -4.59 -5.07
CA LYS A 122 -8.47 -5.76 -4.30
C LYS A 122 -7.38 -6.83 -4.22
N LEU A 123 -6.16 -6.38 -3.97
CA LEU A 123 -5.02 -7.27 -3.82
C LEU A 123 -5.20 -8.23 -2.67
N VAL A 124 -5.84 -7.72 -1.61
CA VAL A 124 -6.20 -8.51 -0.45
C VAL A 124 -7.59 -8.12 0.00
N THR A 125 -8.41 -9.13 0.30
CA THR A 125 -9.75 -8.95 0.83
C THR A 125 -9.91 -9.85 2.05
N PHE A 126 -10.23 -9.26 3.21
CA PHE A 126 -10.51 -10.01 4.43
C PHE A 126 -11.97 -9.84 4.80
N GLY A 127 -12.75 -10.86 4.46
CA GLY A 127 -14.20 -10.84 4.60
C GLY A 127 -14.79 -9.55 4.01
N ASP A 128 -15.65 -8.92 4.80
CA ASP A 128 -16.31 -7.64 4.49
C ASP A 128 -15.55 -6.42 5.08
N SER A 129 -14.43 -6.68 5.76
CA SER A 129 -13.84 -5.77 6.76
C SER A 129 -12.67 -4.95 6.21
N LEU A 130 -11.89 -5.50 5.29
CA LEU A 130 -10.69 -4.84 4.75
C LEU A 130 -10.48 -5.20 3.29
N GLU A 131 -10.35 -4.17 2.44
CA GLU A 131 -9.82 -4.28 1.08
C GLU A 131 -8.51 -3.49 0.98
N ILE A 132 -7.51 -4.04 0.31
CA ILE A 132 -6.22 -3.38 0.11
C ILE A 132 -5.97 -3.18 -1.39
N ASP A 133 -5.82 -1.92 -1.78
CA ASP A 133 -5.45 -1.49 -3.13
C ASP A 133 -4.00 -0.97 -3.14
N ILE A 134 -3.29 -1.14 -4.26
CA ILE A 134 -1.96 -0.53 -4.45
C ILE A 134 -1.96 0.35 -5.70
N PHE A 135 -1.53 1.58 -5.51
CA PHE A 135 -1.38 2.61 -6.53
C PHE A 135 0.11 2.92 -6.71
N ALA A 136 0.59 2.76 -7.94
CA ALA A 136 1.94 3.15 -8.30
C ALA A 136 1.99 3.57 -9.77
N GLN A 137 3.09 4.18 -10.20
CA GLN A 137 3.26 4.50 -11.61
C GLN A 137 4.03 3.39 -12.34
N MET A 138 3.34 2.52 -13.07
CA MET A 138 3.99 1.50 -13.92
C MET A 138 4.21 1.99 -15.36
N TYR A 139 3.28 2.79 -15.89
CA TYR A 139 3.37 3.41 -17.20
C TYR A 139 2.69 4.79 -17.19
N THR A 140 3.24 5.75 -17.93
CA THR A 140 2.64 7.09 -18.06
C THR A 140 1.51 7.13 -19.09
N HIS A 141 1.59 6.29 -20.12
CA HIS A 141 0.64 6.29 -21.22
C HIS A 141 0.03 4.91 -21.42
N LYS A 142 -1.28 4.87 -21.70
CA LYS A 142 -2.02 3.68 -22.13
C LYS A 142 -2.89 4.05 -23.31
N ASP A 143 -2.83 3.27 -24.38
CA ASP A 143 -3.60 3.50 -25.61
C ASP A 143 -3.44 4.93 -26.17
N GLY A 144 -2.21 5.48 -26.06
CA GLY A 144 -1.87 6.83 -26.52
C GLY A 144 -2.34 7.98 -25.63
N LYS A 145 -2.93 7.71 -24.46
CA LYS A 145 -3.39 8.73 -23.51
C LYS A 145 -2.61 8.68 -22.20
N LEU A 146 -2.38 9.85 -21.60
CA LEU A 146 -1.83 9.95 -20.25
C LEU A 146 -2.79 9.27 -19.27
N VAL A 147 -2.25 8.40 -18.42
CA VAL A 147 -3.01 7.75 -17.36
C VAL A 147 -3.14 8.73 -16.20
N GLU A 148 -4.36 8.98 -15.74
CA GLU A 148 -4.57 9.70 -14.48
C GLU A 148 -4.46 8.69 -13.33
N ASN A 149 -3.50 8.88 -12.43
CA ASN A 149 -3.35 8.02 -11.25
C ASN A 149 -3.32 8.89 -9.99
N ARG A 150 -4.50 9.38 -9.62
CA ARG A 150 -4.65 10.44 -8.62
C ARG A 150 -5.03 9.91 -7.26
N VAL A 151 -4.35 10.38 -6.22
CA VAL A 151 -4.63 10.08 -4.82
C VAL A 151 -4.81 11.37 -4.04
N VAL A 152 -5.85 11.46 -3.23
CA VAL A 152 -6.15 12.67 -2.44
C VAL A 152 -5.14 12.82 -1.30
N LEU A 153 -4.63 14.05 -1.11
CA LEU A 153 -3.66 14.41 -0.08
C LEU A 153 -4.34 14.80 1.25
N PRO A 154 -3.62 14.76 2.39
CA PRO A 154 -4.13 15.25 3.67
C PRO A 154 -4.50 16.74 3.60
N GLU A 155 -5.25 17.22 4.60
CA GLU A 155 -5.89 18.54 4.67
C GLU A 155 -6.99 18.78 3.62
N SER A 156 -7.25 17.81 2.76
CA SER A 156 -8.34 17.85 1.79
C SER A 156 -9.69 17.52 2.41
N LYS A 157 -10.72 18.21 1.92
CA LYS A 157 -12.13 18.02 2.28
C LYS A 157 -12.91 17.53 1.08
N VAL A 158 -13.63 16.42 1.24
CA VAL A 158 -14.37 15.78 0.14
C VAL A 158 -15.78 15.40 0.56
N ARG A 159 -16.64 15.20 -0.44
CA ARG A 159 -17.98 14.62 -0.28
C ARG A 159 -18.06 13.33 -1.08
N ILE A 160 -18.71 12.32 -0.51
CA ILE A 160 -19.01 11.09 -1.22
C ILE A 160 -20.13 11.36 -2.23
N MET A 161 -19.95 10.88 -3.45
CA MET A 161 -21.02 10.75 -4.43
C MET A 161 -21.76 9.45 -4.17
N ASP A 162 -23.08 9.53 -4.00
CA ASP A 162 -23.96 8.36 -3.88
C ASP A 162 -25.08 8.52 -4.92
N LYS A 163 -25.16 7.56 -5.84
CA LYS A 163 -26.11 7.56 -6.97
C LYS A 163 -26.16 8.90 -7.73
N GLY A 164 -25.00 9.54 -7.92
CA GLY A 164 -24.88 10.81 -8.65
C GLY A 164 -25.17 12.07 -7.83
N VAL A 165 -25.45 11.95 -6.53
CA VAL A 165 -25.70 13.09 -5.63
C VAL A 165 -24.57 13.18 -4.59
N GLN A 166 -24.06 14.38 -4.34
CA GLN A 166 -23.12 14.59 -3.23
C GLN A 166 -23.85 14.46 -1.89
N LYS A 167 -23.34 13.60 -1.01
CA LYS A 167 -23.77 13.58 0.40
C LYS A 167 -23.42 14.91 1.07
N LYS A 168 -24.23 15.30 2.05
CA LYS A 168 -24.05 16.56 2.80
C LYS A 168 -22.79 16.55 3.66
N GLU A 169 -22.46 15.39 4.19
CA GLU A 169 -21.32 15.15 5.06
C GLU A 169 -20.00 15.49 4.38
N ILE A 170 -19.19 16.32 5.04
CA ILE A 170 -17.84 16.66 4.61
C ILE A 170 -16.89 15.74 5.34
N LEU A 171 -16.09 15.01 4.57
CA LEU A 171 -15.09 14.08 5.07
C LEU A 171 -13.70 14.69 4.88
N HIS A 172 -12.80 14.36 5.79
CA HIS A 172 -11.48 14.96 5.88
C HIS A 172 -10.40 13.90 5.71
N TYR A 173 -9.43 14.17 4.84
CA TYR A 173 -8.16 13.45 4.86
C TYR A 173 -7.25 14.11 5.89
N LYS A 174 -6.61 13.31 6.74
CA LYS A 174 -5.76 13.80 7.83
C LYS A 174 -4.43 13.07 7.84
N GLU A 175 -3.36 13.79 8.09
CA GLU A 175 -2.07 13.18 8.36
C GLU A 175 -2.13 12.42 9.69
N LEU A 176 -1.63 11.18 9.73
CA LEU A 176 -1.57 10.34 10.93
C LEU A 176 -0.19 10.36 11.59
N ASN A 177 0.86 10.74 10.86
CA ASN A 177 2.21 10.88 11.36
C ASN A 177 2.98 11.98 10.62
N ASP A 178 3.96 12.62 11.27
CA ASP A 178 4.69 13.78 10.72
C ASP A 178 5.80 13.40 9.71
N TRP A 179 5.45 12.61 8.69
CA TRP A 179 6.41 12.06 7.71
C TRP A 179 6.41 12.77 6.36
N PHE A 180 5.61 13.81 6.17
CA PHE A 180 5.61 14.58 4.91
C PHE A 180 6.97 15.19 4.54
N ASN A 181 7.79 15.52 5.55
CA ASN A 181 9.16 16.03 5.37
C ASN A 181 10.24 14.96 5.60
N ALA A 182 9.85 13.71 5.82
CA ALA A 182 10.78 12.61 6.02
C ALA A 182 11.37 12.12 4.70
N THR A 183 12.49 11.42 4.82
CA THR A 183 13.24 10.78 3.73
C THR A 183 13.35 9.28 4.03
N HIS A 184 13.91 8.49 3.11
CA HIS A 184 14.18 7.07 3.33
C HIS A 184 12.94 6.28 3.76
N LEU A 185 11.85 6.44 3.00
CA LEU A 185 10.64 5.65 3.22
C LEU A 185 10.93 4.15 3.06
N ALA A 186 10.19 3.34 3.79
CA ALA A 186 10.23 1.90 3.63
C ALA A 186 9.88 1.47 2.21
N SER A 187 10.36 0.29 1.82
CA SER A 187 10.05 -0.25 0.51
C SER A 187 8.74 -1.04 0.53
N LEU A 188 8.13 -1.18 -0.65
CA LEU A 188 6.98 -2.05 -0.84
C LEU A 188 7.33 -3.51 -0.54
N PHE A 189 8.57 -3.93 -0.81
CA PHE A 189 9.07 -5.24 -0.40
C PHE A 189 9.07 -5.42 1.12
N ASP A 190 9.46 -4.41 1.89
CA ASP A 190 9.46 -4.50 3.36
C ASP A 190 8.04 -4.62 3.91
N ILE A 191 7.09 -3.87 3.32
CA ILE A 191 5.68 -3.90 3.73
C ILE A 191 5.04 -5.24 3.35
N LEU A 192 5.16 -5.66 2.08
CA LEU A 192 4.56 -6.91 1.62
C LEU A 192 5.22 -8.14 2.24
N GLY A 193 6.54 -8.12 2.44
CA GLY A 193 7.29 -9.18 3.09
C GLY A 193 6.89 -9.38 4.56
N LYS A 194 6.55 -8.31 5.28
CA LYS A 194 5.96 -8.43 6.62
C LYS A 194 4.63 -9.20 6.64
N TRP A 195 3.94 -9.26 5.51
CA TRP A 195 2.66 -9.95 5.37
C TRP A 195 2.76 -11.23 4.56
N ASN A 196 3.98 -11.68 4.27
CA ASN A 196 4.25 -12.81 3.40
C ASN A 196 3.49 -12.73 2.06
N LEU A 197 3.37 -11.53 1.50
CA LEU A 197 2.75 -11.32 0.20
C LEU A 197 3.81 -11.14 -0.86
N ASP A 198 3.82 -12.03 -1.85
CA ASP A 198 4.58 -11.83 -3.08
C ASP A 198 3.68 -11.96 -4.30
N GLN A 199 3.34 -10.82 -4.92
CA GLN A 199 2.58 -10.79 -6.17
C GLN A 199 3.37 -11.31 -7.38
N THR A 200 4.68 -11.51 -7.25
CA THR A 200 5.51 -12.08 -8.32
C THR A 200 5.54 -13.61 -8.29
N ALA A 201 5.14 -14.23 -7.17
CA ALA A 201 5.02 -15.67 -7.03
C ALA A 201 3.80 -16.21 -7.80
N LYS A 202 3.94 -17.43 -8.36
CA LYS A 202 2.87 -18.09 -9.12
C LYS A 202 1.83 -18.77 -8.23
N ASP A 203 2.27 -19.25 -7.07
CA ASP A 203 1.43 -19.86 -6.05
C ASP A 203 1.22 -18.83 -4.95
N LYS A 204 -0.05 -18.48 -4.71
CA LYS A 204 -0.42 -17.44 -3.74
C LYS A 204 -0.75 -18.11 -2.41
N ASP A 205 0.27 -18.36 -1.61
CA ASP A 205 0.08 -18.65 -0.19
C ASP A 205 0.13 -17.33 0.57
N PHE A 206 -0.90 -17.04 1.36
CA PHE A 206 -1.12 -15.74 1.97
C PHE A 206 -0.98 -15.84 3.50
N CYS A 207 -0.49 -14.77 4.16
CA CYS A 207 -0.74 -14.61 5.59
C CYS A 207 -2.26 -14.58 5.84
N ILE A 208 -2.70 -15.38 6.80
CA ILE A 208 -4.07 -15.28 7.33
C ILE A 208 -4.07 -14.03 8.22
N ILE A 209 -4.73 -12.98 7.75
CA ILE A 209 -5.08 -11.83 8.57
C ILE A 209 -6.45 -12.11 9.15
N ASN A 210 -6.54 -12.09 10.48
CA ASN A 210 -7.79 -12.32 11.20
C ASN A 210 -8.80 -11.19 10.96
N ASP A 211 -10.06 -11.42 11.33
CA ASP A 211 -11.14 -10.43 11.18
C ASP A 211 -10.85 -9.10 11.90
N ASP A 212 -9.99 -9.11 12.93
CA ASP A 212 -9.54 -7.92 13.66
C ASP A 212 -8.26 -7.27 13.08
N CYS A 213 -7.89 -7.68 11.87
CA CYS A 213 -6.69 -7.25 11.14
C CYS A 213 -5.37 -7.57 11.85
N THR A 214 -5.34 -8.63 12.67
CA THR A 214 -4.09 -9.17 13.24
C THR A 214 -3.48 -10.22 12.32
N ILE A 215 -2.16 -10.28 12.27
CA ILE A 215 -1.41 -11.32 11.55
C ILE A 215 -1.15 -12.45 12.54
N ASP A 216 -1.61 -13.66 12.23
CA ASP A 216 -1.20 -14.86 12.95
C ASP A 216 0.27 -15.15 12.63
N GLN A 217 1.18 -14.60 13.43
CA GLN A 217 2.59 -14.97 13.36
C GLN A 217 2.73 -16.38 13.94
N MET A 218 3.40 -17.27 13.20
CA MET A 218 3.85 -18.55 13.75
C MET A 218 4.62 -18.25 15.04
N SER A 219 4.22 -18.88 16.16
CA SER A 219 4.89 -18.63 17.43
C SER A 219 6.36 -19.04 17.32
N LYS A 220 7.22 -18.29 18.00
CA LYS A 220 8.66 -18.58 18.02
C LYS A 220 8.93 -20.03 18.43
N ASP A 221 8.17 -20.57 19.38
CA ASP A 221 8.32 -21.95 19.84
C ASP A 221 8.00 -22.98 18.75
N ILE A 222 6.99 -22.72 17.90
CA ILE A 222 6.66 -23.58 16.77
C ILE A 222 7.73 -23.47 15.68
N ALA A 223 8.16 -22.25 15.36
CA ALA A 223 9.23 -22.01 14.39
C ALA A 223 10.54 -22.68 14.82
N ASP A 224 10.93 -22.52 16.09
CA ASP A 224 12.10 -23.14 16.69
C ASP A 224 11.95 -24.68 16.70
N ALA A 225 10.77 -25.23 17.02
CA ALA A 225 10.52 -26.67 16.97
C ALA A 225 10.62 -27.23 15.53
N CYS A 226 10.15 -26.50 14.52
CA CYS A 226 10.33 -26.85 13.12
C CYS A 226 11.81 -26.82 12.72
N ILE A 227 12.54 -25.77 13.09
CA ILE A 227 13.97 -25.64 12.79
C ILE A 227 14.80 -26.74 13.48
N GLU A 228 14.56 -26.99 14.77
CA GLU A 228 15.21 -28.06 15.52
C GLU A 228 14.85 -29.45 14.96
N GLY A 229 13.60 -29.66 14.56
CA GLY A 229 13.15 -30.90 13.92
C GLY A 229 13.80 -31.15 12.56
N LEU A 230 14.28 -30.10 11.88
CA LEU A 230 15.02 -30.18 10.62
C LEU A 230 16.54 -30.27 10.80
N LYS A 231 17.08 -29.94 11.99
CA LYS A 231 18.52 -30.05 12.24
C LYS A 231 18.99 -31.50 12.15
N GLY A 232 20.07 -31.73 11.41
CA GLY A 232 20.66 -33.06 11.24
C GLY A 232 20.03 -33.91 10.12
N LEU A 233 19.00 -33.40 9.43
CA LEU A 233 18.51 -34.01 8.20
C LEU A 233 19.39 -33.62 7.01
N SER A 234 19.78 -34.62 6.21
CA SER A 234 20.40 -34.39 4.90
C SER A 234 19.30 -34.12 3.88
N ILE A 235 19.16 -32.86 3.45
CA ILE A 235 18.18 -32.48 2.43
C ILE A 235 18.77 -32.81 1.07
N HIS A 236 18.15 -33.76 0.37
CA HIS A 236 18.45 -34.08 -1.02
C HIS A 236 17.41 -33.42 -1.92
N ASN A 237 17.83 -32.55 -2.83
CA ASN A 237 16.96 -32.07 -3.91
C ASN A 237 17.00 -33.12 -5.02
N ASP A 238 16.19 -34.16 -4.88
CA ASP A 238 16.10 -35.26 -5.84
C ASP A 238 14.90 -35.03 -6.77
N THR A 239 15.10 -35.12 -8.08
CA THR A 239 14.03 -34.90 -9.08
C THR A 239 13.10 -36.10 -9.25
N ASN A 240 13.29 -37.15 -8.44
CA ASN A 240 12.53 -38.39 -8.52
C ASN A 240 11.37 -38.37 -7.52
N THR A 241 10.18 -38.78 -7.97
CA THR A 241 9.00 -38.91 -7.12
C THR A 241 9.19 -40.07 -6.14
N LEU A 242 9.21 -39.77 -4.84
CA LEU A 242 9.32 -40.78 -3.78
C LEU A 242 7.92 -41.13 -3.23
N GLU A 243 7.72 -42.38 -2.79
CA GLU A 243 6.42 -42.87 -2.26
C GLU A 243 5.95 -42.14 -0.99
N ARG A 244 6.85 -41.45 -0.28
CA ARG A 244 6.55 -40.60 0.88
C ARG A 244 7.40 -39.33 0.83
N GLU A 245 6.90 -38.32 0.12
CA GLU A 245 7.49 -37.00 0.09
C GLU A 245 6.77 -36.08 1.08
N ILE A 246 7.53 -35.34 1.90
CA ILE A 246 7.04 -34.18 2.63
C ILE A 246 7.72 -32.97 1.99
N SER A 247 6.91 -32.14 1.33
CA SER A 247 7.39 -30.87 0.82
C SER A 247 7.61 -29.91 1.98
N LEU A 248 8.84 -29.42 2.13
CA LEU A 248 9.20 -28.41 3.14
C LEU A 248 8.94 -26.97 2.63
N LEU A 249 8.41 -26.80 1.41
CA LEU A 249 8.00 -25.49 0.89
C LEU A 249 7.17 -24.68 1.90
N PRO A 250 6.20 -25.27 2.64
CA PRO A 250 5.38 -24.55 3.61
C PRO A 250 6.14 -24.02 4.84
N LEU A 251 7.40 -24.41 5.06
CA LEU A 251 8.21 -24.00 6.22
C LEU A 251 9.20 -22.87 5.92
N PHE A 252 9.44 -22.57 4.64
CA PHE A 252 10.33 -21.49 4.20
C PHE A 252 9.56 -20.31 3.56
N MET A 253 8.23 -20.30 3.75
CA MET A 253 7.34 -19.17 3.45
C MET A 253 6.88 -18.54 4.76
#